data_AF-A0A7V6M213-F1
#
_entry.id   AF-A0A7V6M213-F1
#
_cell.length_a   1.000
_cell.length_b   1.000
_cell.length_c   1.000
_cell.angle_alpha   90.00
_cell.angle_beta   90.00
_cell.angle_gamma   90.00
#
_symmetry.space_group_name_H-M   'P 1'
#
loop_
_entity.id
_entity.type
_entity.pdbx_description
1 polymer ?
#
loop_
_entity_poly.entity_id
_entity_poly.type
_entity_poly.pdbx_seq_one_letter_code
_entity_poly.pdbx_strand_id
1 'polypeptide(L)'
;MLKKNNQKYMFNKSNTKLREEKGSIVFEAAIIMPLMIFICYFMLSVILTAQHEILMRYALDQTAKELSLLIPLAEGIYSEIDHSTIDELINSIIPESAFEFRQAAGDLAGSIFLQNFLQARIEKWLIDGADRLGVKIPSDYRQIILTSISDHSLQLKLIFHIKTPWTTTERSTVSYVPVWTKYDSKYQIKNEKINEDEAADNIWSEHNFTRGKYFRELYNANLPFNYPTICRYQAGEILAVRSLDLTAPSYNSAETVKLQIEQEINNLANFSGSERDTGLSVGKITSDDISARKLIVVIPGNSDYDLNSQLFNNIETFASNSDVNIQIDIRGNSYRYLPKSESDNSDEK
;
A
#
# COMPACT_ATOMS: atom_id res chain seq x y z
N MET A 1 -66.43 73.36 60.98
CA MET A 1 -65.11 72.95 60.45
C MET A 1 -65.02 71.44 60.65
N LEU A 2 -64.81 70.54 59.70
CA LEU A 2 -64.22 70.58 58.36
C LEU A 2 -64.98 69.66 57.39
N LYS A 3 -65.03 70.07 56.12
CA LYS A 3 -65.48 69.27 54.96
C LYS A 3 -64.58 68.04 54.78
N LYS A 4 -65.16 66.84 54.71
CA LYS A 4 -64.49 65.65 54.13
C LYS A 4 -64.71 65.68 52.61
N ASN A 5 -63.67 66.03 51.87
CA ASN A 5 -63.65 66.01 50.41
C ASN A 5 -63.42 64.58 49.91
N ASN A 6 -64.33 64.15 49.02
CA ASN A 6 -64.20 62.97 48.18
C ASN A 6 -63.08 63.16 47.15
N GLN A 7 -62.14 62.22 47.06
CA GLN A 7 -61.33 62.01 45.86
C GLN A 7 -61.55 60.58 45.36
N LYS A 8 -62.39 60.46 44.33
CA LYS A 8 -62.48 59.30 43.45
C LYS A 8 -61.18 59.23 42.63
N TYR A 9 -60.35 58.24 42.90
CA TYR A 9 -59.29 57.86 41.97
C TYR A 9 -59.91 57.03 40.84
N MET A 10 -60.10 57.67 39.68
CA MET A 10 -60.35 56.98 38.41
C MET A 10 -59.04 56.35 37.94
N PHE A 11 -58.87 55.05 38.20
CA PHE A 11 -57.87 54.26 37.47
C PHE A 11 -58.40 54.03 36.06
N ASN A 12 -57.83 54.78 35.12
CA ASN A 12 -58.11 54.69 33.71
C ASN A 12 -57.65 53.32 33.20
N LYS A 13 -58.60 52.44 32.87
CA LYS A 13 -58.34 51.11 32.31
C LYS A 13 -57.83 51.32 30.89
N SER A 14 -56.52 51.33 30.71
CA SER A 14 -55.89 51.39 29.39
C SER A 14 -56.24 50.13 28.61
N ASN A 15 -57.27 50.20 27.76
CA ASN A 15 -57.51 49.25 26.70
C ASN A 15 -56.42 49.41 25.63
N THR A 16 -55.23 48.91 25.92
CA THR A 16 -54.24 48.62 24.88
C THR A 16 -54.74 47.39 24.12
N LYS A 17 -55.50 47.64 23.05
CA LYS A 17 -55.70 46.66 21.97
C LYS A 17 -54.30 46.28 21.47
N LEU A 18 -53.82 45.10 21.88
CA LEU A 18 -52.76 44.40 21.17
C LEU A 18 -53.26 44.19 19.74
N ARG A 19 -52.75 45.00 18.80
CA ARG A 19 -52.91 44.73 17.37
C ARG A 19 -52.32 43.34 17.15
N GLU A 20 -53.08 42.45 16.53
CA GLU A 20 -52.57 41.16 16.07
C GLU A 20 -51.40 41.41 15.11
N GLU A 21 -50.18 41.24 15.62
CA GLU A 21 -48.93 41.55 14.93
C GLU A 21 -48.60 40.47 13.90
N LYS A 22 -49.10 40.64 12.67
CA LYS A 22 -48.71 39.81 11.51
C LYS A 22 -47.20 39.90 11.17
N GLY A 23 -46.43 40.76 11.85
CA GLY A 23 -44.97 40.88 11.70
C GLY A 23 -44.14 39.89 12.54
N SER A 24 -44.70 39.34 13.62
CA SER A 24 -43.97 38.39 14.50
C SER A 24 -43.56 37.12 13.76
N ILE A 25 -44.45 36.61 12.91
CA ILE A 25 -44.24 35.38 12.13
C ILE A 25 -43.05 35.54 11.16
N VAL A 26 -42.90 36.72 10.55
CA VAL A 26 -41.79 36.98 9.60
C VAL A 26 -40.46 37.04 10.35
N PHE A 27 -40.43 37.65 11.54
CA PHE A 27 -39.22 37.75 12.35
C PHE A 27 -38.81 36.39 12.94
N GLU A 28 -39.75 35.63 13.48
CA GLU A 28 -39.51 34.27 13.97
C GLU A 28 -39.03 33.36 12.84
N ALA A 29 -39.67 33.42 11.65
CA ALA A 29 -39.21 32.66 10.48
C ALA A 29 -37.81 33.10 10.01
N ALA A 30 -37.47 34.39 10.06
CA ALA A 30 -36.17 34.89 9.65
C ALA A 30 -35.02 34.40 10.56
N ILE A 31 -35.31 34.08 11.83
CA ILE A 31 -34.32 33.50 12.76
C ILE A 31 -34.27 31.97 12.64
N ILE A 32 -35.44 31.32 12.52
CA ILE A 32 -35.55 29.86 12.51
C ILE A 32 -35.07 29.28 11.17
N MET A 33 -35.37 29.92 10.04
CA MET A 33 -35.03 29.38 8.72
C MET A 33 -33.51 29.21 8.50
N PRO A 34 -32.64 30.20 8.80
CA PRO A 34 -31.19 30.01 8.72
C PRO A 34 -30.67 28.89 9.62
N LEU A 35 -31.21 28.78 10.84
CA LEU A 35 -30.85 27.70 11.78
C LEU A 35 -31.22 26.33 11.20
N MET A 36 -32.43 26.19 10.65
CA MET A 36 -32.89 24.95 10.04
C MET A 36 -32.07 24.58 8.80
N ILE A 37 -31.77 25.55 7.94
CA ILE A 37 -30.90 25.35 6.77
C ILE A 37 -29.50 24.90 7.22
N PHE A 38 -28.95 25.53 8.26
CA PHE A 38 -27.66 25.17 8.84
C PHE A 38 -27.66 23.72 9.36
N ILE A 39 -28.69 23.32 10.10
CA ILE A 39 -28.84 21.94 10.60
C ILE A 39 -28.95 20.94 9.44
N CYS A 40 -29.79 21.22 8.43
CA CYS A 40 -29.93 20.37 7.26
C CYS A 40 -28.61 20.23 6.50
N TYR A 41 -27.87 21.32 6.37
CA TYR A 41 -26.59 21.32 5.68
C TYR A 41 -25.51 20.57 6.47
N PHE A 42 -25.49 20.73 7.79
CA PHE A 42 -24.63 19.95 8.68
C PHE A 42 -24.92 18.45 8.58
N MET A 43 -26.21 18.06 8.65
CA MET A 43 -26.65 16.68 8.45
C MET A 43 -26.19 16.11 7.11
N LEU A 44 -26.36 16.89 6.03
CA LEU A 44 -25.93 16.49 4.68
C LEU A 44 -24.41 16.34 4.60
N SER A 45 -23.64 17.24 5.22
CA SER A 45 -22.18 17.13 5.33
C SER A 45 -21.74 15.86 6.07
N VAL A 46 -22.42 15.50 7.17
CA VAL A 46 -22.13 14.28 7.93
C VAL A 46 -22.44 13.03 7.10
N ILE A 47 -23.59 13.00 6.41
CA ILE A 47 -23.99 11.89 5.55
C ILE A 47 -22.97 11.70 4.42
N LEU A 48 -22.58 12.76 3.71
CA LEU A 48 -21.58 12.68 2.64
C LEU A 48 -20.22 12.17 3.15
N THR A 49 -19.81 12.61 4.34
CA THR A 49 -18.57 12.17 4.99
C THR A 49 -18.62 10.67 5.30
N ALA A 50 -19.71 10.20 5.91
CA ALA A 50 -19.90 8.79 6.23
C ALA A 50 -19.97 7.92 4.97
N GLN A 51 -20.65 8.37 3.91
CA GLN A 51 -20.69 7.67 2.63
C GLN A 51 -19.30 7.52 2.02
N HIS A 52 -18.50 8.59 2.04
CA HIS A 52 -17.11 8.56 1.60
C HIS A 52 -16.29 7.50 2.34
N GLU A 53 -16.39 7.48 3.66
CA GLU A 53 -15.62 6.57 4.50
C GLU A 53 -16.02 5.11 4.28
N ILE A 54 -17.33 4.85 4.15
CA ILE A 54 -17.85 3.51 3.81
C ILE A 54 -17.31 3.05 2.46
N LEU A 55 -17.32 3.93 1.45
CA LEU A 55 -16.84 3.60 0.11
C LEU A 55 -15.34 3.28 0.10
N MET A 56 -14.54 4.13 0.76
CA MET A 56 -13.09 3.92 0.88
C MET A 56 -12.75 2.63 1.63
N ARG A 57 -13.47 2.35 2.72
CA ARG A 57 -13.28 1.12 3.49
C ARG A 57 -13.69 -0.12 2.71
N TYR A 58 -14.80 -0.07 1.97
CA TYR A 58 -15.22 -1.16 1.09
C TYR A 58 -14.15 -1.49 0.06
N ALA A 59 -13.64 -0.47 -0.65
CA ALA A 59 -12.61 -0.69 -1.66
C ALA A 59 -11.31 -1.25 -1.08
N LEU A 60 -10.92 -0.76 0.10
CA LEU A 60 -9.76 -1.26 0.82
C LEU A 60 -9.92 -2.73 1.23
N ASP A 61 -11.06 -3.09 1.82
CA ASP A 61 -11.34 -4.44 2.31
C ASP A 61 -11.45 -5.46 1.18
N GLN A 62 -12.03 -5.08 0.03
CA GLN A 62 -12.06 -5.97 -1.14
C GLN A 62 -10.68 -6.16 -1.75
N THR A 63 -9.89 -5.10 -1.85
CA THR A 63 -8.49 -5.19 -2.31
C THR A 63 -7.66 -6.07 -1.38
N ALA A 64 -7.86 -5.95 -0.06
CA ALA A 64 -7.20 -6.79 0.93
C ALA A 64 -7.56 -8.28 0.78
N LYS A 65 -8.84 -8.60 0.55
CA LYS A 65 -9.29 -9.97 0.28
C LYS A 65 -8.67 -10.54 -0.99
N GLU A 66 -8.66 -9.78 -2.08
CA GLU A 66 -8.02 -10.21 -3.32
C GLU A 66 -6.54 -10.47 -3.11
N LEU A 67 -5.84 -9.56 -2.44
CA LEU A 67 -4.41 -9.73 -2.18
C LEU A 67 -4.13 -10.98 -1.33
N SER A 68 -5.02 -11.30 -0.37
CA SER A 68 -4.89 -12.51 0.46
C SER A 68 -5.02 -13.82 -0.32
N LEU A 69 -5.71 -13.80 -1.47
CA LEU A 69 -5.84 -14.96 -2.37
C LEU A 69 -4.73 -14.99 -3.41
N LEU A 70 -4.33 -13.82 -3.90
CA LEU A 70 -3.35 -13.66 -4.96
C LEU A 70 -1.92 -13.96 -4.50
N ILE A 71 -1.54 -13.56 -3.28
CA ILE A 71 -0.18 -13.85 -2.76
C ILE A 71 0.11 -15.36 -2.73
N PRO A 72 -0.76 -16.23 -2.19
CA PRO A 72 -0.57 -17.69 -2.27
C PRO A 72 -0.54 -18.23 -3.71
N LEU A 73 -1.34 -17.66 -4.62
CA LEU A 73 -1.35 -18.08 -6.03
C LEU A 73 -0.04 -17.71 -6.75
N ALA A 74 0.48 -16.50 -6.50
CA ALA A 74 1.78 -16.06 -7.00
C ALA A 74 2.90 -16.99 -6.53
N GLU A 75 2.82 -17.50 -5.30
CA GLU A 75 3.77 -18.52 -4.81
C GLU A 75 3.62 -19.85 -5.57
N GLY A 76 2.39 -20.26 -5.85
CA GLY A 76 2.07 -21.43 -6.66
C GLY A 76 2.72 -21.39 -8.05
N ILE A 77 2.86 -20.20 -8.67
CA ILE A 77 3.49 -20.01 -9.99
C ILE A 77 4.92 -20.54 -9.98
N TYR A 78 5.62 -20.55 -8.84
CA TYR A 78 7.02 -20.98 -8.74
C TYR A 78 7.19 -22.43 -8.26
N SER A 79 6.10 -23.15 -8.05
CA SER A 79 6.09 -24.56 -7.64
C SER A 79 5.60 -25.45 -8.79
N GLU A 80 5.77 -26.77 -8.64
CA GLU A 80 5.44 -27.87 -9.60
C GLU A 80 4.01 -27.89 -10.19
N ILE A 81 3.19 -26.89 -9.92
CA ILE A 81 1.85 -26.71 -10.50
C ILE A 81 2.01 -26.18 -11.94
N ASP A 82 1.26 -26.75 -12.87
CA ASP A 82 1.22 -26.31 -14.26
C ASP A 82 0.89 -24.80 -14.34
N HIS A 83 1.86 -24.01 -14.81
CA HIS A 83 1.76 -22.56 -14.93
C HIS A 83 0.49 -22.12 -15.69
N SER A 84 0.03 -22.93 -16.64
CA SER A 84 -1.18 -22.65 -17.43
C SER A 84 -2.45 -22.60 -16.56
N THR A 85 -2.55 -23.46 -15.55
CA THR A 85 -3.71 -23.51 -14.65
C THR A 85 -3.74 -22.30 -13.71
N ILE A 86 -2.56 -21.84 -13.28
CA ILE A 86 -2.46 -20.66 -12.40
C ILE A 86 -2.73 -19.38 -13.19
N ASP A 87 -2.26 -19.29 -14.43
CA ASP A 87 -2.55 -18.16 -15.30
C ASP A 87 -4.05 -18.03 -15.56
N GLU A 88 -4.75 -19.14 -15.80
CA GLU A 88 -6.22 -19.14 -15.91
C GLU A 88 -6.89 -18.67 -14.61
N LEU A 89 -6.43 -19.15 -13.46
CA LEU A 89 -6.94 -18.73 -12.14
C LEU A 89 -6.73 -17.24 -11.88
N ILE A 90 -5.53 -16.71 -12.14
CA ILE A 90 -5.24 -15.28 -11.99
C ILE A 90 -6.09 -14.45 -12.96
N ASN A 91 -6.19 -14.87 -14.21
CA ASN A 91 -7.04 -14.21 -15.20
C ASN A 91 -8.53 -14.28 -14.81
N SER A 92 -8.97 -15.31 -14.08
CA SER A 92 -10.35 -15.40 -13.56
C SER A 92 -10.62 -14.45 -12.39
N ILE A 93 -9.63 -14.23 -11.51
CA ILE A 93 -9.77 -13.38 -10.31
C ILE A 93 -9.59 -11.90 -10.67
N ILE A 94 -8.60 -11.59 -11.51
CA ILE A 94 -8.20 -10.21 -11.82
C ILE A 94 -7.91 -9.99 -13.32
N PRO A 95 -8.88 -10.19 -14.22
CA PRO A 95 -8.64 -10.14 -15.67
C PRO A 95 -7.98 -8.83 -16.15
N GLU A 96 -8.42 -7.70 -15.60
CA GLU A 96 -7.96 -6.35 -16.00
C GLU A 96 -6.59 -5.97 -15.46
N SER A 97 -6.11 -6.65 -14.41
CA SER A 97 -4.86 -6.30 -13.71
C SER A 97 -3.91 -7.49 -13.54
N ALA A 98 -4.16 -8.57 -14.30
CA ALA A 98 -3.41 -9.82 -14.21
C ALA A 98 -1.96 -9.63 -14.67
N PHE A 99 -1.74 -8.77 -15.67
CA PHE A 99 -0.41 -8.45 -16.17
C PHE A 99 0.43 -7.71 -15.12
N GLU A 100 -0.11 -6.64 -14.54
CA GLU A 100 0.53 -5.87 -13.48
C GLU A 100 0.81 -6.73 -12.25
N PHE A 101 -0.13 -7.62 -11.91
CA PHE A 101 0.05 -8.57 -10.82
C PHE A 101 1.18 -9.55 -11.10
N ARG A 102 1.24 -10.16 -12.30
CA ARG A 102 2.33 -11.08 -12.68
C ARG A 102 3.69 -10.39 -12.61
N GLN A 103 3.79 -9.15 -13.10
CA GLN A 103 5.01 -8.35 -13.00
C GLN A 103 5.37 -8.04 -11.54
N ALA A 104 4.39 -7.78 -10.68
CA ALA A 104 4.60 -7.54 -9.25
C ALA A 104 4.88 -8.82 -8.43
N ALA A 105 4.42 -9.98 -8.90
CA ALA A 105 4.59 -11.29 -8.28
C ALA A 105 5.96 -11.93 -8.60
N GLY A 106 6.70 -11.37 -9.56
CA GLY A 106 8.07 -11.72 -9.93
C GLY A 106 9.05 -11.84 -8.76
N ASP A 107 10.22 -12.47 -8.98
CA ASP A 107 11.33 -12.50 -8.00
C ASP A 107 11.80 -11.10 -7.59
N LEU A 108 11.50 -10.10 -8.42
CA LEU A 108 11.67 -8.69 -8.11
C LEU A 108 10.32 -8.01 -8.02
N ALA A 109 9.62 -8.22 -6.89
CA ALA A 109 8.42 -7.47 -6.51
C ALA A 109 8.71 -5.96 -6.43
N GLY A 110 8.82 -5.34 -7.61
CA GLY A 110 9.13 -3.93 -7.77
C GLY A 110 8.00 -3.15 -7.13
N SER A 111 8.35 -2.30 -6.18
CA SER A 111 7.38 -1.48 -5.45
C SER A 111 6.52 -0.60 -6.37
N ILE A 112 7.01 -0.30 -7.58
CA ILE A 112 6.25 0.38 -8.65
C ILE A 112 5.10 -0.48 -9.18
N PHE A 113 5.35 -1.75 -9.51
CA PHE A 113 4.34 -2.64 -10.08
C PHE A 113 3.28 -2.99 -9.03
N LEU A 114 3.71 -3.27 -7.80
CA LEU A 114 2.80 -3.50 -6.68
C LEU A 114 1.92 -2.26 -6.43
N GLN A 115 2.48 -1.06 -6.58
CA GLN A 115 1.70 0.17 -6.44
C GLN A 115 0.63 0.32 -7.53
N ASN A 116 1.01 0.17 -8.80
CA ASN A 116 0.06 0.33 -9.91
C ASN A 116 -1.07 -0.70 -9.80
N PHE A 117 -0.72 -1.94 -9.44
CA PHE A 117 -1.68 -2.98 -9.14
C PHE A 117 -2.65 -2.57 -8.03
N LEU A 118 -2.15 -2.16 -6.85
CA LEU A 118 -3.01 -1.76 -5.72
C LEU A 118 -3.91 -0.58 -6.07
N GLN A 119 -3.40 0.39 -6.83
CA GLN A 119 -4.18 1.54 -7.27
C GLN A 119 -5.30 1.14 -8.23
N ALA A 120 -5.02 0.28 -9.20
CA ALA A 120 -6.02 -0.25 -10.12
C ALA A 120 -7.12 -1.02 -9.38
N ARG A 121 -6.75 -1.84 -8.37
CA ARG A 121 -7.73 -2.60 -7.57
C ARG A 121 -8.61 -1.69 -6.72
N ILE A 122 -8.03 -0.72 -6.03
CA ILE A 122 -8.82 0.23 -5.23
C ILE A 122 -9.77 1.03 -6.15
N GLU A 123 -9.30 1.53 -7.30
CA GLU A 123 -10.15 2.28 -8.22
C GLU A 123 -11.32 1.44 -8.72
N LYS A 124 -11.07 0.19 -9.11
CA LYS A 124 -12.12 -0.75 -9.52
C LYS A 124 -13.20 -0.92 -8.44
N TRP A 125 -12.79 -1.17 -7.19
CA TRP A 125 -13.73 -1.40 -6.11
C TRP A 125 -14.42 -0.13 -5.63
N LEU A 126 -13.81 1.04 -5.83
CA LEU A 126 -14.47 2.34 -5.64
C LEU A 126 -15.57 2.55 -6.68
N ILE A 127 -15.33 2.23 -7.95
CA ILE A 127 -16.34 2.31 -9.01
C ILE A 127 -17.50 1.35 -8.70
N ASP A 128 -17.22 0.06 -8.45
CA ASP A 128 -18.25 -0.94 -8.11
C ASP A 128 -19.03 -0.55 -6.85
N GLY A 129 -18.35 -0.08 -5.80
CA GLY A 129 -19.01 0.38 -4.58
C GLY A 129 -19.89 1.62 -4.80
N ALA A 130 -19.44 2.55 -5.64
CA ALA A 130 -20.16 3.78 -5.96
C ALA A 130 -21.42 3.47 -6.79
N ASP A 131 -21.30 2.60 -7.78
CA ASP A 131 -22.40 2.15 -8.63
C ASP A 131 -23.47 1.42 -7.82
N ARG A 132 -23.07 0.53 -6.89
CA ARG A 132 -24.01 -0.19 -5.99
C ARG A 132 -24.79 0.74 -5.07
N LEU A 133 -24.16 1.80 -4.60
CA LEU A 133 -24.77 2.78 -3.69
C LEU A 133 -25.48 3.91 -4.45
N GLY A 134 -25.32 3.99 -5.78
CA GLY A 134 -25.83 5.09 -6.59
C GLY A 134 -25.22 6.45 -6.21
N VAL A 135 -23.97 6.45 -5.73
CA VAL A 135 -23.25 7.65 -5.28
C VAL A 135 -22.16 8.02 -6.27
N LYS A 136 -21.77 9.30 -6.30
CA LYS A 136 -20.64 9.75 -7.11
C LYS A 136 -19.32 9.40 -6.42
N ILE A 137 -18.36 8.97 -7.22
CA ILE A 137 -16.99 8.75 -6.74
C ILE A 137 -16.41 10.10 -6.29
N PRO A 138 -15.81 10.15 -5.11
CA PRO A 138 -15.06 11.29 -4.64
C PRO A 138 -13.94 11.78 -5.57
N SER A 139 -13.81 13.10 -5.72
CA SER A 139 -12.63 13.74 -6.32
C SER A 139 -11.61 14.12 -5.25
N ASP A 140 -10.94 13.11 -4.72
CA ASP A 140 -9.96 13.19 -3.64
C ASP A 140 -8.59 12.65 -4.03
N TYR A 141 -7.56 13.13 -3.33
CA TYR A 141 -6.21 12.59 -3.42
C TYR A 141 -6.10 11.42 -2.45
N ARG A 142 -5.66 10.28 -2.99
CA ARG A 142 -5.59 9.00 -2.28
C ARG A 142 -4.17 8.48 -2.30
N GLN A 143 -3.69 8.01 -1.15
CA GLN A 143 -2.42 7.32 -1.04
C GLN A 143 -2.63 5.97 -0.37
N ILE A 144 -2.09 4.94 -1.02
CA ILE A 144 -2.08 3.57 -0.51
C ILE A 144 -0.70 3.32 0.06
N ILE A 145 -0.65 2.87 1.30
CA ILE A 145 0.58 2.51 1.99
C ILE A 145 0.46 1.06 2.41
N LEU A 146 1.41 0.25 1.99
CA LEU A 146 1.55 -1.14 2.43
C LEU A 146 2.72 -1.22 3.40
N THR A 147 2.45 -1.71 4.61
CA THR A 147 3.47 -1.98 5.62
C THR A 147 3.33 -3.42 6.10
N SER A 148 4.44 -4.05 6.50
CA SER A 148 4.37 -5.35 7.19
C SER A 148 4.25 -5.10 8.68
N ILE A 149 3.30 -5.78 9.33
CA ILE A 149 3.16 -5.76 10.80
C ILE A 149 3.80 -7.01 11.41
N SER A 150 3.62 -8.15 10.73
CA SER A 150 4.17 -9.43 11.13
C SER A 150 4.49 -10.24 9.90
N ASP A 151 5.05 -11.44 10.11
CA ASP A 151 5.43 -12.35 9.04
C ASP A 151 4.22 -12.89 8.26
N HIS A 152 3.01 -12.83 8.84
CA HIS A 152 1.77 -13.35 8.24
C HIS A 152 0.69 -12.28 8.04
N SER A 153 1.02 -11.00 8.24
CA SER A 153 0.05 -9.93 8.09
C SER A 153 0.67 -8.67 7.50
N LEU A 154 0.14 -8.27 6.35
CA LEU A 154 0.39 -6.96 5.78
C LEU A 154 -0.73 -6.01 6.19
N GLN A 155 -0.36 -4.77 6.48
CA GLN A 155 -1.29 -3.68 6.71
C GLN A 155 -1.41 -2.86 5.44
N LEU A 156 -2.62 -2.80 4.90
CA LEU A 156 -2.97 -1.93 3.81
C LEU A 156 -3.66 -0.70 4.40
N LYS A 157 -2.97 0.45 4.39
CA LYS A 157 -3.48 1.74 4.86
C LYS A 157 -3.83 2.61 3.66
N LEU A 158 -5.03 3.17 3.65
CA LEU A 158 -5.47 4.15 2.66
C LEU A 158 -5.65 5.50 3.34
N ILE A 159 -4.87 6.49 2.89
CA ILE A 159 -4.98 7.88 3.29
C ILE A 159 -5.75 8.63 2.20
N PHE A 160 -6.76 9.41 2.60
CA PHE A 160 -7.64 10.11 1.68
C PHE A 160 -8.15 11.43 2.26
N HIS A 161 -8.63 12.32 1.40
CA HIS A 161 -9.04 13.67 1.78
C HIS A 161 -10.55 13.86 1.61
N ILE A 162 -11.24 14.14 2.71
CA ILE A 162 -12.66 14.48 2.65
C ILE A 162 -12.80 15.99 2.54
N LYS A 163 -13.34 16.44 1.41
CA LYS A 163 -13.73 17.84 1.19
C LYS A 163 -15.12 18.06 1.75
N THR A 164 -15.18 18.72 2.90
CA THR A 164 -16.42 19.28 3.43
C THR A 164 -16.51 20.75 3.03
N PRO A 165 -17.69 21.36 3.05
CA PRO A 165 -17.85 22.77 2.71
C PRO A 165 -17.04 23.75 3.57
N TRP A 166 -16.64 23.32 4.76
CA TRP A 166 -15.94 24.12 5.76
C TRP A 166 -14.43 23.88 5.76
N THR A 167 -14.02 22.66 5.41
CA THR A 167 -12.62 22.22 5.54
C THR A 167 -12.33 20.98 4.71
N THR A 168 -11.06 20.79 4.35
CA THR A 168 -10.57 19.52 3.85
C THR A 168 -9.85 18.80 4.98
N THR A 169 -10.35 17.63 5.36
CA THR A 169 -9.75 16.82 6.43
C THR A 169 -9.12 15.56 5.85
N GLU A 170 -7.87 15.31 6.23
CA GLU A 170 -7.24 14.01 5.99
C GLU A 170 -7.88 12.94 6.88
N ARG A 171 -8.17 11.78 6.29
CA ARG A 171 -8.63 10.59 6.97
C ARG A 171 -7.77 9.41 6.53
N SER A 172 -7.72 8.39 7.37
CA SER A 172 -7.12 7.12 6.98
C SER A 172 -7.96 5.95 7.45
N THR A 173 -7.97 4.90 6.65
CA THR A 173 -8.58 3.61 6.98
C THR A 173 -7.56 2.51 6.75
N VAL A 174 -7.71 1.42 7.50
CA VAL A 174 -6.73 0.33 7.57
C VAL A 174 -7.46 -0.99 7.40
N SER A 175 -6.89 -1.86 6.56
CA SER A 175 -7.30 -3.25 6.43
C SER A 175 -6.06 -4.15 6.55
N TYR A 176 -6.30 -5.39 6.94
CA TYR A 176 -5.25 -6.38 7.17
C TYR A 176 -5.35 -7.47 6.11
N VAL A 177 -4.22 -7.75 5.47
CA VAL A 177 -4.07 -8.81 4.48
C VAL A 177 -3.36 -9.97 5.15
N PRO A 178 -4.06 -11.07 5.47
CA PRO A 178 -3.40 -12.26 5.94
C PRO A 178 -2.58 -12.86 4.79
N VAL A 179 -1.35 -13.23 5.09
CA VAL A 179 -0.42 -13.87 4.15
C VAL A 179 -0.24 -15.30 4.61
N TRP A 180 -0.77 -16.24 3.83
CA TRP A 180 -0.66 -17.67 4.05
C TRP A 180 0.27 -18.24 2.98
N THR A 181 1.45 -18.71 3.36
CA THR A 181 2.43 -19.29 2.43
C THR A 181 2.68 -20.75 2.78
N LYS A 182 3.04 -21.57 1.79
CA LYS A 182 3.36 -23.00 2.00
C LYS A 182 4.63 -23.17 2.84
N TYR A 183 5.49 -22.16 2.84
CA TYR A 183 6.78 -22.12 3.53
C TYR A 183 6.73 -21.46 4.91
N ASP A 184 5.57 -21.40 5.57
CA ASP A 184 5.50 -20.95 6.97
C ASP A 184 6.34 -21.88 7.87
N SER A 185 7.63 -21.51 7.99
CA SER A 185 8.72 -22.26 8.61
C SER A 185 8.51 -22.48 10.11
N LYS A 186 7.46 -21.90 10.68
CA LYS A 186 7.04 -22.09 12.07
C LYS A 186 6.50 -23.48 12.39
N TYR A 187 6.26 -24.33 11.39
CA TYR A 187 6.01 -25.76 11.59
C TYR A 187 7.26 -26.64 11.41
N GLN A 188 8.42 -26.08 11.05
CA GLN A 188 9.65 -26.86 10.86
C GLN A 188 10.83 -26.49 11.77
N ILE A 189 10.85 -25.32 12.43
CA ILE A 189 12.01 -24.98 13.28
C ILE A 189 11.59 -24.64 14.71
N LYS A 190 11.76 -25.64 15.60
CA LYS A 190 11.88 -25.42 17.05
C LYS A 190 13.17 -24.64 17.32
N ASN A 191 13.01 -23.49 17.98
CA ASN A 191 13.98 -22.79 18.86
C ASN A 191 15.43 -23.32 18.86
N GLU A 192 16.27 -22.85 17.94
CA GLU A 192 17.71 -22.75 18.15
C GLU A 192 18.23 -21.40 17.62
N LYS A 193 19.34 -20.91 18.19
CA LYS A 193 20.00 -19.68 17.75
C LYS A 193 20.62 -19.93 16.38
N ILE A 194 19.88 -19.58 15.33
CA ILE A 194 20.34 -19.66 13.95
C ILE A 194 21.42 -18.57 13.73
N ASN A 195 22.60 -18.94 13.25
CA ASN A 195 23.62 -17.97 12.85
C ASN A 195 23.18 -17.19 11.59
N GLU A 196 23.75 -16.01 11.33
CA GLU A 196 23.34 -15.16 10.18
C GLU A 196 23.38 -15.88 8.83
N ASP A 197 24.36 -16.76 8.62
CA ASP A 197 24.49 -17.53 7.38
C ASP A 197 23.42 -18.63 7.26
N GLU A 198 23.09 -19.33 8.35
CA GLU A 198 22.01 -20.33 8.35
C GLU A 198 20.63 -19.67 8.24
N ALA A 199 20.46 -18.45 8.78
CA ALA A 199 19.25 -17.66 8.63
C ALA A 199 19.11 -17.16 7.18
N ALA A 200 20.23 -16.79 6.56
CA ALA A 200 20.28 -16.44 5.15
C ALA A 200 20.05 -17.66 4.24
N ASP A 201 20.45 -18.87 4.60
CA ASP A 201 20.09 -20.08 3.84
C ASP A 201 18.57 -20.35 3.93
N ASN A 202 17.99 -20.18 5.11
CA ASN A 202 16.56 -20.36 5.32
C ASN A 202 15.72 -19.31 4.55
N ILE A 203 16.19 -18.07 4.43
CA ILE A 203 15.43 -17.00 3.76
C ILE A 203 15.19 -17.24 2.26
N TRP A 204 16.02 -18.06 1.60
CA TRP A 204 15.80 -18.41 0.20
C TRP A 204 14.66 -19.41 -0.01
N SER A 205 14.36 -20.19 1.03
CA SER A 205 13.21 -21.09 1.05
C SER A 205 11.89 -20.35 1.31
N GLU A 206 11.97 -19.13 1.86
CA GLU A 206 10.81 -18.26 2.10
C GLU A 206 10.29 -17.62 0.81
N HIS A 207 9.04 -17.12 0.86
CA HIS A 207 8.44 -16.45 -0.28
C HIS A 207 9.09 -15.08 -0.58
N ASN A 208 8.95 -14.63 -1.83
CA ASN A 208 9.64 -13.45 -2.37
C ASN A 208 9.37 -12.17 -1.56
N PHE A 209 8.17 -11.99 -1.00
CA PHE A 209 7.86 -10.83 -0.16
C PHE A 209 8.56 -10.87 1.22
N THR A 210 8.66 -12.04 1.87
CA THR A 210 9.38 -12.23 3.15
C THR A 210 10.85 -12.04 2.91
N ARG A 211 11.38 -12.66 1.85
CA ARG A 211 12.77 -12.51 1.44
C ARG A 211 13.13 -11.06 1.12
N GLY A 212 12.30 -10.39 0.31
CA GLY A 212 12.46 -8.98 0.00
C GLY A 212 12.38 -8.09 1.25
N LYS A 213 11.47 -8.39 2.19
CA LYS A 213 11.36 -7.69 3.47
C LYS A 213 12.63 -7.88 4.32
N TYR A 214 13.08 -9.12 4.51
CA TYR A 214 14.27 -9.46 5.27
C TYR A 214 15.50 -8.69 4.78
N PHE A 215 15.77 -8.70 3.46
CA PHE A 215 16.89 -7.96 2.92
C PHE A 215 16.71 -6.44 3.01
N ARG A 216 15.49 -5.91 2.84
CA ARG A 216 15.23 -4.48 3.07
C ARG A 216 15.55 -4.08 4.50
N GLU A 217 15.16 -4.89 5.49
CA GLU A 217 15.46 -4.64 6.90
C GLU A 217 16.96 -4.75 7.19
N LEU A 218 17.64 -5.77 6.65
CA LEU A 218 19.10 -5.93 6.73
C LEU A 218 19.84 -4.69 6.21
N TYR A 219 19.32 -4.07 5.16
CA TYR A 219 19.86 -2.86 4.54
C TYR A 219 19.23 -1.55 5.05
N ASN A 220 18.60 -1.59 6.22
CA ASN A 220 18.05 -0.43 6.94
C ASN A 220 17.02 0.39 6.14
N ALA A 221 16.19 -0.27 5.34
CA ALA A 221 15.09 0.38 4.63
C ALA A 221 14.22 1.22 5.59
N ASN A 222 13.86 2.42 5.16
CA ASN A 222 13.10 3.38 5.96
C ASN A 222 11.88 3.94 5.23
N LEU A 223 11.58 3.45 4.02
CA LEU A 223 10.41 3.82 3.24
C LEU A 223 9.36 2.68 3.21
N PRO A 224 8.08 3.01 3.02
CA PRO A 224 7.00 2.03 2.85
C PRO A 224 7.31 0.93 1.84
N PHE A 225 6.70 -0.25 2.01
CA PHE A 225 6.99 -1.41 1.15
C PHE A 225 6.68 -1.14 -0.32
N ASN A 226 5.55 -0.46 -0.58
CA ASN A 226 5.11 -0.02 -1.90
C ASN A 226 5.59 1.39 -2.28
N TYR A 227 6.62 1.94 -1.61
CA TYR A 227 7.21 3.22 -2.02
C TYR A 227 7.92 3.03 -3.37
N PRO A 228 7.65 3.84 -4.40
CA PRO A 228 8.10 3.56 -5.76
C PRO A 228 9.63 3.46 -5.86
N THR A 229 10.10 2.40 -6.51
CA THR A 229 11.50 2.12 -6.87
C THR A 229 12.46 1.88 -5.70
N ILE A 230 12.43 2.73 -4.68
CA ILE A 230 13.41 2.80 -3.60
C ILE A 230 12.84 2.33 -2.27
N CYS A 231 13.72 1.94 -1.37
CA CYS A 231 13.39 1.43 -0.04
C CYS A 231 14.06 2.21 1.10
N ARG A 232 15.10 3.01 0.81
CA ARG A 232 15.73 3.91 1.77
C ARG A 232 15.99 5.27 1.13
N TYR A 233 15.81 6.32 1.92
CA TYR A 233 16.31 7.66 1.64
C TYR A 233 17.08 8.19 2.85
N GLN A 234 18.31 8.66 2.63
CA GLN A 234 19.14 9.23 3.69
C GLN A 234 20.14 10.22 3.12
N ALA A 235 20.06 11.49 3.56
CA ALA A 235 21.03 12.53 3.24
C ALA A 235 21.38 12.65 1.74
N GLY A 236 20.37 12.54 0.87
CA GLY A 236 20.53 12.63 -0.59
C GLY A 236 20.81 11.31 -1.31
N GLU A 237 21.12 10.23 -0.58
CA GLU A 237 21.27 8.90 -1.17
C GLU A 237 19.92 8.16 -1.18
N ILE A 238 19.53 7.66 -2.36
CA ILE A 238 18.44 6.70 -2.50
C ILE A 238 18.99 5.28 -2.66
N LEU A 239 18.36 4.32 -2.00
CA LEU A 239 18.72 2.90 -2.09
C LEU A 239 17.54 2.07 -2.59
N ALA A 240 17.78 1.23 -3.58
CA ALA A 240 16.94 0.10 -3.92
C ALA A 240 17.64 -1.21 -3.52
N VAL A 241 16.89 -2.12 -2.89
CA VAL A 241 17.34 -3.48 -2.56
C VAL A 241 16.46 -4.47 -3.31
N ARG A 242 17.08 -5.47 -3.93
CA ARG A 242 16.44 -6.47 -4.78
C ARG A 242 17.04 -7.84 -4.51
N SER A 243 16.21 -8.84 -4.29
CA SER A 243 16.67 -10.22 -4.07
C SER A 243 16.35 -11.07 -5.30
N LEU A 244 17.37 -11.60 -5.98
CA LEU A 244 17.19 -12.50 -7.12
C LEU A 244 17.68 -13.89 -6.75
N ASP A 245 16.78 -14.86 -6.79
CA ASP A 245 17.16 -16.26 -6.65
C ASP A 245 17.61 -16.80 -8.01
N LEU A 246 18.90 -16.67 -8.30
CA LEU A 246 19.48 -17.11 -9.57
C LEU A 246 19.52 -18.64 -9.72
N THR A 247 19.11 -19.41 -8.71
CA THR A 247 18.94 -20.87 -8.83
C THR A 247 17.58 -21.26 -9.44
N ALA A 248 16.67 -20.29 -9.62
CA ALA A 248 15.35 -20.55 -10.19
C ALA A 248 15.44 -20.88 -11.70
N PRO A 249 14.59 -21.80 -12.23
CA PRO A 249 14.59 -22.16 -13.65
C PRO A 249 14.36 -20.98 -14.61
N SER A 250 13.69 -19.92 -14.16
CA SER A 250 13.49 -18.67 -14.90
C SER A 250 14.79 -17.95 -15.24
N TYR A 251 15.86 -18.17 -14.45
CA TYR A 251 17.16 -17.53 -14.62
C TYR A 251 18.21 -18.43 -15.27
N ASN A 252 17.81 -19.50 -15.97
CA ASN A 252 18.74 -20.39 -16.69
C ASN A 252 19.49 -19.74 -17.87
N SER A 253 19.25 -18.46 -18.16
CA SER A 253 19.85 -17.72 -19.27
C SER A 253 20.51 -16.43 -18.77
N ALA A 254 21.78 -16.24 -19.14
CA ALA A 254 22.53 -15.02 -18.85
C ALA A 254 21.84 -13.76 -19.40
N GLU A 255 21.14 -13.87 -20.54
CA GLU A 255 20.39 -12.74 -21.11
C GLU A 255 19.19 -12.37 -20.23
N THR A 256 18.50 -13.36 -19.65
CA THR A 256 17.38 -13.09 -18.72
C THR A 256 17.87 -12.38 -17.47
N VAL A 257 18.97 -12.85 -16.88
CA VAL A 257 19.59 -12.21 -15.71
C VAL A 257 20.00 -10.77 -16.04
N LYS A 258 20.66 -10.57 -17.19
CA LYS A 258 21.05 -9.25 -17.67
C LYS A 258 19.86 -8.31 -17.80
N LEU A 259 18.86 -8.68 -18.60
CA LEU A 259 17.68 -7.86 -18.85
C LEU A 259 16.95 -7.51 -17.54
N GLN A 260 16.87 -8.46 -16.61
CA GLN A 260 16.21 -8.24 -15.34
C GLN A 260 16.94 -7.20 -14.47
N ILE A 261 18.27 -7.28 -14.38
CA ILE A 261 19.05 -6.33 -13.59
C ILE A 261 19.12 -4.96 -14.28
N GLU A 262 19.28 -4.92 -15.61
CA GLU A 262 19.24 -3.68 -16.40
C GLU A 262 17.89 -2.96 -16.26
N GLN A 263 16.78 -3.69 -16.19
CA GLN A 263 15.46 -3.11 -15.93
C GLN A 263 15.41 -2.40 -14.57
N GLU A 264 15.97 -2.99 -13.51
CA GLU A 264 16.03 -2.34 -12.20
C GLU A 264 16.97 -1.13 -12.16
N ILE A 265 18.10 -1.21 -12.86
CA ILE A 265 19.00 -0.07 -13.04
C ILE A 265 18.24 1.07 -13.72
N ASN A 266 17.54 0.80 -14.82
CA ASN A 266 16.74 1.80 -15.53
C ASN A 266 15.60 2.37 -14.66
N ASN A 267 14.91 1.53 -13.90
CA ASN A 267 13.88 1.97 -12.96
C ASN A 267 14.45 2.94 -11.92
N LEU A 268 15.64 2.64 -11.39
CA LEU A 268 16.33 3.49 -10.42
C LEU A 268 16.90 4.76 -11.03
N ALA A 269 17.49 4.69 -12.22
CA ALA A 269 18.04 5.85 -12.93
C ALA A 269 16.94 6.87 -13.28
N ASN A 270 15.79 6.39 -13.77
CA ASN A 270 14.66 7.23 -14.17
C ASN A 270 13.80 7.73 -12.98
N PHE A 271 14.12 7.34 -11.75
CA PHE A 271 13.35 7.77 -10.58
C PHE A 271 13.68 9.23 -10.22
N SER A 272 12.72 10.13 -10.41
CA SER A 272 12.89 11.57 -10.14
C SER A 272 12.17 12.04 -8.86
N GLY A 273 11.89 11.12 -7.93
CA GLY A 273 11.13 11.40 -6.72
C GLY A 273 9.66 10.97 -6.78
N SER A 274 8.95 11.18 -5.68
CA SER A 274 7.55 10.85 -5.52
C SER A 274 6.86 11.80 -4.54
N GLU A 275 5.64 12.23 -4.88
CA GLU A 275 4.77 13.05 -4.02
C GLU A 275 4.18 12.28 -2.82
N ARG A 276 4.61 11.03 -2.65
CA ARG A 276 4.08 10.12 -1.63
C ARG A 276 4.71 10.39 -0.28
N ASP A 277 3.89 10.26 0.75
CA ASP A 277 4.35 10.19 2.13
C ASP A 277 5.43 9.10 2.26
N THR A 278 6.58 9.53 2.74
CA THR A 278 7.78 8.73 2.97
C THR A 278 7.72 8.00 4.31
N GLY A 279 6.81 8.38 5.22
CA GLY A 279 6.84 7.97 6.62
C GLY A 279 8.02 8.57 7.41
N LEU A 280 8.76 9.52 6.81
CA LEU A 280 9.89 10.22 7.40
C LEU A 280 9.52 11.69 7.69
N SER A 281 10.41 12.41 8.35
CA SER A 281 10.27 13.87 8.52
C SER A 281 10.27 14.62 7.18
N VAL A 282 10.99 14.08 6.19
CA VAL A 282 11.00 14.58 4.81
C VAL A 282 9.74 14.05 4.13
N GLY A 283 8.66 14.82 4.14
CA GLY A 283 7.34 14.34 3.72
C GLY A 283 7.25 13.88 2.26
N LYS A 284 8.17 14.31 1.39
CA LYS A 284 8.23 13.97 -0.04
C LYS A 284 9.67 13.99 -0.52
N ILE A 285 9.99 13.16 -1.53
CA ILE A 285 11.32 13.14 -2.16
C ILE A 285 11.15 13.67 -3.57
N THR A 286 11.92 14.69 -3.94
CA THR A 286 11.94 15.27 -5.30
C THR A 286 13.26 14.98 -6.00
N SER A 287 13.38 15.33 -7.28
CA SER A 287 14.64 15.18 -8.02
C SER A 287 15.80 15.92 -7.37
N ASP A 288 15.52 17.09 -6.80
CA ASP A 288 16.52 17.98 -6.22
C ASP A 288 17.06 17.44 -4.90
N ASP A 289 16.31 16.52 -4.26
CA ASP A 289 16.71 15.84 -3.03
C ASP A 289 17.65 14.66 -3.28
N ILE A 290 17.86 14.25 -4.54
CA ILE A 290 18.60 13.03 -4.91
C ILE A 290 19.98 13.40 -5.43
N SER A 291 21.02 13.04 -4.68
CA SER A 291 22.43 13.25 -5.06
C SER A 291 23.17 11.96 -5.42
N ALA A 292 22.68 10.80 -4.97
CA ALA A 292 23.32 9.51 -5.23
C ALA A 292 22.28 8.40 -5.34
N ARG A 293 22.53 7.45 -6.24
CA ARG A 293 21.66 6.29 -6.49
C ARG A 293 22.42 5.00 -6.24
N LYS A 294 21.91 4.16 -5.34
CA LYS A 294 22.49 2.85 -5.03
C LYS A 294 21.49 1.73 -5.27
N LEU A 295 21.92 0.69 -5.98
CA LEU A 295 21.17 -0.56 -6.16
C LEU A 295 21.96 -1.70 -5.51
N ILE A 296 21.33 -2.42 -4.59
CA ILE A 296 21.87 -3.66 -4.03
C ILE A 296 21.06 -4.83 -4.58
N VAL A 297 21.75 -5.73 -5.27
CA VAL A 297 21.20 -6.98 -5.77
C VAL A 297 21.75 -8.11 -4.91
N VAL A 298 20.88 -8.77 -4.17
CA VAL A 298 21.22 -9.90 -3.30
C VAL A 298 20.95 -11.20 -4.06
N ILE A 299 21.93 -12.09 -4.09
CA ILE A 299 21.86 -13.40 -4.77
C ILE A 299 22.33 -14.53 -3.85
N PRO A 300 21.87 -15.78 -4.07
CA PRO A 300 22.37 -16.92 -3.33
C PRO A 300 23.77 -17.34 -3.82
N GLY A 301 24.59 -17.83 -2.91
CA GLY A 301 25.98 -18.23 -3.14
C GLY A 301 26.15 -19.51 -3.93
N ASN A 302 25.12 -20.35 -4.01
CA ASN A 302 25.10 -21.56 -4.81
C ASN A 302 24.50 -21.36 -6.21
N SER A 303 24.45 -20.12 -6.71
CA SER A 303 24.12 -19.87 -8.10
C SER A 303 25.27 -20.25 -9.02
N ASP A 304 24.97 -20.73 -10.23
CA ASP A 304 25.98 -21.12 -11.24
C ASP A 304 26.70 -19.93 -11.90
N TYR A 305 26.39 -18.71 -11.45
CA TYR A 305 26.85 -17.47 -12.04
C TYR A 305 28.11 -16.95 -11.33
N ASP A 306 29.22 -16.84 -12.08
CA ASP A 306 30.44 -16.20 -11.60
C ASP A 306 30.32 -14.66 -11.67
N LEU A 307 30.51 -13.97 -10.54
CA LEU A 307 30.50 -12.51 -10.45
C LEU A 307 31.62 -11.84 -11.23
N ASN A 308 32.73 -12.55 -11.52
CA ASN A 308 33.82 -12.02 -12.34
C ASN A 308 33.57 -12.17 -13.84
N SER A 309 32.45 -12.80 -14.22
CA SER A 309 32.12 -13.04 -15.62
C SER A 309 31.84 -11.74 -16.38
N GLN A 310 31.96 -11.80 -17.70
CA GLN A 310 31.67 -10.67 -18.58
C GLN A 310 30.22 -10.16 -18.43
N LEU A 311 29.29 -11.01 -17.98
CA LEU A 311 27.92 -10.63 -17.69
C LEU A 311 27.84 -9.52 -16.64
N PHE A 312 28.42 -9.74 -15.45
CA PHE A 312 28.34 -8.76 -14.36
C PHE A 312 29.21 -7.54 -14.62
N ASN A 313 30.37 -7.70 -15.27
CA ASN A 313 31.18 -6.56 -15.71
C ASN A 313 30.39 -5.62 -16.67
N ASN A 314 29.61 -6.20 -17.59
CA ASN A 314 28.75 -5.41 -18.48
C ASN A 314 27.62 -4.71 -17.70
N ILE A 315 27.03 -5.39 -16.71
CA ILE A 315 25.99 -4.82 -15.84
C ILE A 315 26.54 -3.65 -15.01
N GLU A 316 27.73 -3.79 -14.41
CA GLU A 316 28.40 -2.72 -13.65
C GLU A 316 28.71 -1.51 -14.55
N THR A 317 29.14 -1.77 -15.77
CA THR A 317 29.38 -0.72 -16.78
C THR A 317 28.07 -0.03 -17.16
N PHE A 318 27.00 -0.78 -17.37
CA PHE A 318 25.67 -0.24 -17.68
C PHE A 318 25.11 0.60 -16.52
N ALA A 319 25.28 0.14 -15.28
CA ALA A 319 24.88 0.88 -14.08
C ALA A 319 25.64 2.20 -13.96
N SER A 320 26.96 2.16 -14.13
CA SER A 320 27.83 3.34 -14.06
C SER A 320 27.48 4.38 -15.12
N ASN A 321 27.20 3.93 -16.35
CA ASN A 321 26.73 4.81 -17.44
C ASN A 321 25.34 5.40 -17.19
N SER A 322 24.57 4.82 -16.26
CA SER A 322 23.22 5.26 -15.88
C SER A 322 23.19 6.05 -14.57
N ASP A 323 24.36 6.48 -14.06
CA ASP A 323 24.54 7.15 -12.76
C ASP A 323 23.99 6.34 -11.57
N VAL A 324 24.08 5.01 -11.63
CA VAL A 324 23.69 4.09 -10.57
C VAL A 324 24.89 3.31 -10.05
N ASN A 325 25.15 3.38 -8.75
CA ASN A 325 26.11 2.51 -8.09
C ASN A 325 25.44 1.16 -7.77
N ILE A 326 25.84 0.10 -8.47
CA ILE A 326 25.36 -1.25 -8.23
C ILE A 326 26.33 -2.02 -7.32
N GLN A 327 25.77 -2.79 -6.38
CA GLN A 327 26.50 -3.74 -5.55
C GLN A 327 25.79 -5.09 -5.61
N ILE A 328 26.50 -6.13 -6.03
CA ILE A 328 26.04 -7.51 -5.90
C ILE A 328 26.48 -8.05 -4.53
N ASP A 329 25.55 -8.54 -3.73
CA ASP A 329 25.82 -9.13 -2.42
C ASP A 329 25.42 -10.60 -2.41
N ILE A 330 26.37 -11.48 -2.08
CA ILE A 330 26.10 -12.91 -1.95
C ILE A 330 25.69 -13.20 -0.52
N ARG A 331 24.52 -13.79 -0.32
CA ARG A 331 24.00 -14.16 1.01
C ARG A 331 23.36 -15.52 0.97
N GLY A 332 23.79 -16.41 1.85
CA GLY A 332 23.22 -17.75 1.99
C GLY A 332 23.18 -18.57 0.69
N ASN A 333 22.41 -19.65 0.68
CA ASN A 333 22.23 -20.58 -0.42
C ASN A 333 20.74 -20.88 -0.62
N SER A 334 20.31 -21.02 -1.87
CA SER A 334 18.95 -21.42 -2.21
C SER A 334 18.88 -22.90 -2.59
N TYR A 335 18.20 -23.68 -1.78
CA TYR A 335 17.91 -25.10 -2.07
C TYR A 335 16.50 -25.30 -2.63
N ARG A 336 15.77 -24.21 -2.90
CA ARG A 336 14.34 -24.21 -3.22
C ARG A 336 13.99 -24.97 -4.50
N TYR A 337 14.86 -24.94 -5.49
CA TYR A 337 14.63 -25.51 -6.82
C TYR A 337 15.45 -26.78 -7.08
N LEU A 338 16.15 -27.30 -6.07
CA LEU A 338 16.87 -28.55 -6.20
C LEU A 338 15.89 -29.73 -6.19
N PRO A 339 16.14 -30.77 -6.99
CA PRO A 339 15.36 -32.00 -6.89
C PRO A 339 15.50 -32.56 -5.47
N LYS A 340 14.36 -32.88 -4.83
CA LYS A 340 14.36 -33.59 -3.54
C LYS A 340 15.23 -34.84 -3.67
N SER A 341 16.17 -35.03 -2.76
CA SER A 341 16.94 -36.28 -2.70
C SER A 341 15.98 -37.44 -2.47
N GLU A 342 16.11 -38.50 -3.27
CA GLU A 342 15.29 -39.74 -3.18
C GLU A 342 15.44 -40.50 -1.83
N SER A 343 16.16 -39.95 -0.85
CA SER A 343 16.43 -40.59 0.44
C SER A 343 15.28 -40.52 1.46
N ASP A 344 14.19 -39.79 1.20
CA ASP A 344 13.04 -39.72 2.12
C ASP A 344 11.96 -40.79 1.86
N ASN A 345 12.19 -41.74 0.93
CA ASN A 345 11.31 -42.88 0.70
C ASN A 345 11.68 -44.13 1.52
N SER A 346 12.25 -43.97 2.72
CA SER A 346 12.57 -45.10 3.61
C SER A 346 11.67 -45.22 4.84
N ASP A 347 10.46 -44.66 4.84
CA ASP A 347 9.45 -44.95 5.85
C ASP A 347 8.08 -45.16 5.21
N GLU A 348 7.84 -46.39 4.74
CA GLU A 348 6.62 -47.18 4.97
C GLU A 348 6.66 -48.43 4.08
N LYS A 349 7.08 -49.56 4.67
CA LYS A 349 6.70 -50.88 4.21
C LYS A 349 6.36 -51.79 5.37
#